data_AF-A0A945I212-F1
#
_entry.id   AF-A0A945I212-F1
#
_cell.length_a   1.000
_cell.length_b   1.000
_cell.length_c   1.000
_cell.angle_alpha   90.00
_cell.angle_beta   90.00
_cell.angle_gamma   90.00
#
_symmetry.space_group_name_H-M   'P 1'
#
loop_
_entity.id
_entity.type
_entity.pdbx_description
1 polymer ?
#
loop_
_entity_poly.entity_id
_entity_poly.type
_entity_poly.pdbx_seq_one_letter_code
_entity_poly.pdbx_strand_id
1 'polypeptide(L)'
;MTNKQMSPQEMSDYKLKWGPGYEVQVDIDSDFWGKEFCRKNFKPQNWSYRKHTMPDDSHTFYFENKDFAEKFLNEYNKHNPRFHS
;
A
#
# COMPACT_ATOMS: atom_id res chain seq x y z
N MET A 1 -19.27 -15.85 -12.84
CA MET A 1 -19.38 -15.11 -11.56
C MET A 1 -19.04 -13.65 -11.87
N THR A 2 -20.01 -12.74 -11.80
CA THR A 2 -19.79 -11.33 -12.08
C THR A 2 -18.99 -10.73 -10.92
N ASN A 3 -17.70 -10.43 -11.15
CA ASN A 3 -16.92 -9.58 -10.25
C ASN A 3 -17.60 -8.21 -10.23
N LYS A 4 -18.46 -7.96 -9.24
CA LYS A 4 -19.01 -6.63 -9.01
C LYS A 4 -17.85 -5.75 -8.52
N GLN A 5 -17.30 -4.96 -9.44
CA GLN A 5 -16.26 -3.99 -9.15
C GLN A 5 -16.90 -2.84 -8.38
N MET A 6 -16.34 -2.48 -7.23
CA MET A 6 -16.80 -1.29 -6.48
C MET A 6 -16.64 -0.06 -7.36
N SER A 7 -17.61 0.86 -7.31
CA SER A 7 -17.44 2.17 -7.91
C SER A 7 -16.31 2.95 -7.23
N PRO A 8 -15.75 3.99 -7.88
CA PRO A 8 -14.72 4.83 -7.25
C PRO A 8 -15.18 5.44 -5.92
N GLN A 9 -16.45 5.86 -5.82
CA GLN A 9 -17.00 6.41 -4.58
C GLN A 9 -17.11 5.34 -3.49
N GLU A 10 -17.69 4.16 -3.80
CA GLU A 10 -17.79 3.06 -2.83
C GLU A 10 -16.40 2.60 -2.36
N MET A 11 -15.41 2.58 -3.25
CA MET A 11 -14.03 2.26 -2.89
C MET A 11 -13.44 3.32 -1.96
N SER A 12 -13.64 4.60 -2.26
CA SER A 12 -13.21 5.70 -1.39
C SER A 12 -13.84 5.57 0.01
N ASP A 13 -15.16 5.38 0.07
CA ASP A 13 -15.91 5.22 1.31
C ASP A 13 -15.48 3.97 2.08
N TYR A 14 -15.17 2.88 1.37
CA TYR A 14 -14.64 1.65 1.97
C TYR A 14 -13.28 1.89 2.61
N LYS A 15 -12.37 2.59 1.92
CA LYS A 15 -11.05 2.94 2.45
C LYS A 15 -11.13 3.85 3.67
N LEU A 16 -12.10 4.75 3.72
CA LEU A 16 -12.33 5.59 4.91
C LEU A 16 -12.74 4.79 6.14
N LYS A 17 -13.33 3.58 5.98
CA LYS A 17 -13.75 2.74 7.11
C LYS A 17 -12.59 2.04 7.81
N TRP A 18 -11.59 1.59 7.05
CA TRP A 18 -10.43 0.89 7.61
C TRP A 18 -9.17 1.76 7.71
N GLY A 19 -9.13 2.90 7.00
CA GLY A 19 -7.99 3.81 6.95
C GLY A 19 -7.70 4.44 8.32
N PRO A 20 -6.41 4.66 8.67
CA PRO A 20 -5.21 4.47 7.86
C PRO A 20 -4.74 3.00 7.73
N GLY A 21 -5.30 2.07 8.52
CA GLY A 21 -4.90 0.67 8.50
C GLY A 21 -3.46 0.44 8.99
N TYR A 22 -2.84 -0.63 8.50
CA TYR A 22 -1.44 -0.97 8.75
C TYR A 22 -0.53 -0.24 7.77
N GLU A 23 0.53 0.38 8.26
CA GLU A 23 1.43 1.21 7.45
C GLU A 23 2.77 0.54 7.17
N VAL A 24 3.31 0.80 5.99
CA VAL A 24 4.69 0.48 5.62
C VAL A 24 5.31 1.72 4.99
N GLN A 25 6.35 2.24 5.63
CA GLN A 25 7.20 3.30 5.09
C GLN A 25 8.13 2.72 4.03
N VAL A 26 8.32 3.46 2.95
CA VAL A 26 9.29 3.14 1.89
C VAL A 26 10.05 4.40 1.48
N ASP A 27 11.22 4.22 0.90
CA ASP A 27 11.98 5.32 0.31
C ASP A 27 11.23 5.98 -0.87
N ILE A 28 11.66 7.19 -1.24
CA ILE A 28 11.04 8.00 -2.29
C ILE A 28 11.03 7.32 -3.67
N ASP A 29 12.04 6.50 -3.98
CA ASP A 29 12.23 5.87 -5.30
C ASP A 29 11.42 4.57 -5.46
N SER A 30 10.94 4.01 -4.35
CA SER A 30 10.17 2.75 -4.34
C SER A 30 8.67 2.91 -4.64
N ASP A 31 8.20 4.11 -5.02
CA ASP A 31 6.78 4.35 -5.25
C ASP A 31 6.20 3.60 -6.45
N PHE A 32 6.95 3.51 -7.54
CA PHE A 32 6.54 2.81 -8.74
C PHE A 32 6.44 1.32 -8.48
N TRP A 33 7.51 0.72 -7.94
CA TRP A 33 7.57 -0.70 -7.59
C TRP A 33 6.47 -1.08 -6.60
N GLY A 34 6.28 -0.30 -5.52
CA GLY A 34 5.28 -0.58 -4.50
C GLY A 34 3.86 -0.58 -5.06
N LYS A 35 3.52 0.39 -5.93
CA LYS A 35 2.21 0.43 -6.59
C LYS A 35 2.01 -0.74 -7.55
N GLU A 36 3.03 -1.13 -8.32
CA GLU A 36 2.95 -2.31 -9.18
C GLU A 36 2.73 -3.60 -8.40
N PHE A 37 3.47 -3.77 -7.29
CA PHE A 37 3.31 -4.91 -6.40
C PHE A 37 1.87 -5.00 -5.86
N CYS A 38 1.34 -3.88 -5.35
CA CYS A 38 -0.01 -3.84 -4.80
C CYS A 38 -1.08 -4.13 -5.86
N ARG A 39 -0.93 -3.62 -7.09
CA ARG A 39 -1.86 -3.92 -8.20
C ARG A 39 -1.86 -5.39 -8.60
N LYS A 40 -0.72 -6.09 -8.47
CA LYS A 40 -0.59 -7.52 -8.80
C LYS A 40 -1.10 -8.44 -7.68
N ASN A 41 -0.99 -8.02 -6.43
CA ASN A 41 -1.20 -8.89 -5.26
C ASN A 41 -2.49 -8.63 -4.48
N PHE A 42 -3.03 -7.41 -4.53
CA PHE A 42 -4.14 -6.99 -3.68
C PHE A 42 -5.27 -6.37 -4.50
N LYS A 43 -6.49 -6.43 -3.98
CA LYS A 43 -7.60 -5.69 -4.59
C LYS A 43 -7.44 -4.19 -4.32
N PRO A 44 -7.84 -3.30 -5.24
CA PRO A 44 -7.62 -1.84 -5.12
C PRO A 44 -8.17 -1.20 -3.84
N GLN A 45 -9.26 -1.76 -3.28
CA GLN A 45 -9.89 -1.24 -2.07
C GLN A 45 -9.17 -1.62 -0.76
N ASN A 46 -8.23 -2.56 -0.80
CA ASN A 46 -7.53 -3.08 0.39
C ASN A 46 -6.20 -2.37 0.68
N TRP A 47 -5.79 -1.42 -0.16
CA TRP A 47 -4.56 -0.66 0.03
C TRP A 47 -4.70 0.81 -0.37
N SER A 48 -3.87 1.67 0.21
CA SER A 48 -3.76 3.09 -0.13
C SER A 48 -2.28 3.51 -0.10
N TYR A 49 -1.99 4.70 -0.61
CA TYR A 49 -0.64 5.22 -0.74
C TYR A 49 -0.61 6.74 -0.59
N ARG A 50 0.39 7.27 0.10
CA ARG A 50 0.61 8.71 0.29
C ARG A 50 2.08 9.08 0.12
N LYS A 51 2.32 10.21 -0.56
CA LYS A 51 3.66 10.80 -0.76
C LYS A 51 4.06 11.71 0.39
N HIS A 52 5.37 11.93 0.54
CA HIS A 52 6.01 12.88 1.47
C HIS A 52 5.38 12.83 2.88
N THR A 53 5.31 11.62 3.42
CA THR A 53 4.67 11.38 4.71
C THR A 53 5.55 11.68 5.90
N MET A 54 6.87 11.74 5.68
CA MET A 54 7.88 12.04 6.69
C MET A 54 8.85 13.14 6.20
N PRO A 55 9.63 13.76 7.10
CA PRO A 55 10.57 14.83 6.74
C PRO A 55 11.71 14.44 5.79
N ASP A 56 12.03 13.14 5.67
CA ASP A 56 13.02 12.57 4.75
C ASP A 56 12.43 12.24 3.38
N ASP A 57 11.25 12.79 3.06
CA ASP A 57 10.49 12.57 1.83
C ASP A 57 10.05 11.12 1.60
N SER A 58 10.07 10.27 2.64
CA SER A 58 9.58 8.91 2.56
C SER A 58 8.09 8.86 2.19
N HIS A 59 7.70 7.74 1.59
CA HIS A 59 6.32 7.47 1.21
C HIS A 59 5.71 6.40 2.11
N THR A 60 4.39 6.45 2.32
CA THR A 60 3.68 5.42 3.10
C THR A 60 2.71 4.65 2.23
N PHE A 61 2.77 3.33 2.31
CA PHE A 61 1.71 2.43 1.88
C PHE A 61 0.86 2.01 3.07
N TYR A 62 -0.45 1.96 2.87
CA TYR A 62 -1.45 1.64 3.88
C TYR A 62 -2.22 0.40 3.46
N PHE A 63 -2.52 -0.49 4.41
CA PHE A 63 -3.16 -1.77 4.15
C PHE A 63 -4.29 -2.03 5.13
N GLU A 64 -5.39 -2.60 4.65
CA GLU A 64 -6.51 -2.99 5.49
C GLU A 64 -6.15 -4.09 6.50
N ASN A 65 -5.28 -5.03 6.10
CA ASN A 65 -4.92 -6.21 6.89
C ASN A 65 -3.41 -6.27 7.18
N LYS A 66 -3.07 -6.78 8.37
CA LYS A 66 -1.68 -6.96 8.81
C LYS A 66 -0.88 -7.84 7.86
N ASP A 67 -1.47 -8.96 7.44
CA ASP A 67 -0.84 -9.91 6.52
C ASP A 67 -0.45 -9.27 5.17
N PHE A 68 -1.20 -8.26 4.73
CA PHE A 68 -0.88 -7.54 3.50
C PHE A 68 0.30 -6.60 3.70
N ALA A 69 0.35 -5.90 4.83
CA ALA A 69 1.48 -5.06 5.22
C ALA A 69 2.75 -5.90 5.39
N GLU A 70 2.68 -7.04 6.08
CA GLU A 70 3.82 -7.95 6.27
C GLU A 70 4.32 -8.54 4.95
N LYS A 71 3.40 -8.97 4.08
CA LYS A 71 3.76 -9.46 2.74
C LYS A 71 4.43 -8.37 1.91
N PHE A 72 3.92 -7.14 1.97
CA PHE A 72 4.51 -6.00 1.28
C PHE A 72 5.91 -5.67 1.84
N LEU A 73 6.05 -5.56 3.16
CA LEU A 73 7.32 -5.25 3.82
C LEU A 73 8.40 -6.29 3.51
N ASN A 74 8.05 -7.58 3.53
CA ASN A 74 8.99 -8.64 3.19
C ASN A 74 9.50 -8.51 1.74
N GLU A 75 8.60 -8.24 0.79
CA GLU A 75 8.98 -8.06 -0.61
C GLU A 75 9.73 -6.75 -0.85
N TYR A 76 9.41 -5.71 -0.08
CA TYR A 76 10.13 -4.44 -0.09
C TYR A 76 11.57 -4.60 0.39
N ASN A 77 11.78 -5.29 1.51
CA ASN A 77 13.12 -5.56 2.05
C ASN A 77 13.99 -6.40 1.08
N LYS A 78 13.38 -7.25 0.25
CA LYS A 78 14.08 -7.97 -0.83
C LYS A 78 14.40 -7.07 -2.02
N HIS A 79 13.49 -6.16 -2.37
CA HIS A 79 13.66 -5.23 -3.47
C HIS A 79 14.72 -4.15 -3.15
N ASN A 80 14.68 -3.60 -1.94
CA ASN A 80 15.58 -2.57 -1.46
C ASN A 80 16.36 -3.04 -0.21
N PRO A 81 17.40 -3.86 -0.36
CA PRO A 81 18.18 -4.36 0.77
C PRO A 81 19.01 -3.27 1.47
N ARG A 82 19.13 -2.07 0.88
CA ARG A 82 19.84 -0.93 1.48
C ARG A 82 18.99 -0.14 2.47
N PHE A 83 17.67 -0.19 2.32
CA PHE A 83 16.71 0.47 3.20
C PHE A 83 15.80 -0.59 3.80
N HIS A 84 16.23 -1.18 4.91
CA HIS A 84 15.38 -2.01 5.75
C HIS A 84 14.62 -1.10 6.73
N SER A 85 13.29 -1.12 6.68
CA SER A 85 12.42 -0.55 7.72
C SER A 85 12.16 -1.57 8.83
#